data_AF-N9NGV6-F1
#
_entry.id   AF-N9NGV6-F1
#
_cell.length_a   1.000
_cell.length_b   1.000
_cell.length_c   1.000
_cell.angle_alpha   90.00
_cell.angle_beta   90.00
_cell.angle_gamma   90.00
#
_symmetry.space_group_name_H-M   'P 1'
#
loop_
_entity.id
_entity.type
_entity.pdbx_description
1 polymer ?
#
loop_
_entity_poly.entity_id
_entity_poly.type
_entity_poly.pdbx_seq_one_letter_code
_entity_poly.pdbx_strand_id
1 'polypeptide(L)'
;MRNDFNDIANYDQIERTLRNLVQEGELIKVGYGIYTKVRKNQMTGKIIPACLEGADAVIFEALKRLDVQITLGKATENIYLVNPPRFQSLLKLKPYIVLYANCL
;
A
#
# COMPACT_ATOMS: atom_id res chain seq x y z
N MET A 1 -19.44 1.42 13.70
CA MET A 1 -18.88 2.66 13.12
C MET A 1 -17.45 2.80 13.61
N ARG A 2 -16.47 3.04 12.73
CA ARG A 2 -15.07 3.24 13.11
C ARG A 2 -14.90 4.68 13.61
N ASN A 3 -14.82 4.83 14.92
CA ASN A 3 -14.64 6.14 15.59
C ASN A 3 -13.18 6.63 15.59
N ASP A 4 -12.27 5.88 14.97
CA ASP A 4 -10.82 6.08 15.02
C ASP A 4 -10.32 7.35 14.29
N PHE A 5 -11.24 8.18 13.77
CA PHE A 5 -10.95 9.37 12.96
C PHE A 5 -11.67 10.65 13.41
N ASN A 6 -12.53 10.57 14.42
CA ASN A 6 -13.35 11.71 14.88
C ASN A 6 -12.51 12.90 15.39
N ASP A 7 -11.24 12.67 15.68
CA ASP A 7 -10.26 13.67 16.12
C ASP A 7 -9.63 14.48 14.98
N ILE A 8 -9.68 13.99 13.73
CA ILE A 8 -9.03 14.64 12.58
C ILE A 8 -10.04 15.01 11.48
N ALA A 9 -10.92 14.07 11.11
CA ALA A 9 -11.90 14.26 10.05
C ALA A 9 -12.89 13.09 10.04
N ASN A 10 -14.13 13.31 9.60
CA ASN A 10 -15.05 12.18 9.40
C ASN A 10 -14.44 11.18 8.39
N TYR A 11 -14.61 9.88 8.63
CA TYR A 11 -14.09 8.80 7.78
C TYR A 11 -14.41 9.01 6.30
N ASP A 12 -15.61 9.49 5.98
CA ASP A 12 -16.03 9.78 4.60
C ASP A 12 -15.16 10.86 3.93
N GLN A 13 -14.67 11.83 4.69
CA GLN A 13 -13.78 12.88 4.19
C GLN A 13 -12.39 12.31 3.86
N ILE A 14 -11.87 11.42 4.72
CA ILE A 14 -10.60 10.73 4.48
C ILE A 14 -10.72 9.85 3.25
N GLU A 15 -11.77 9.03 3.17
CA GLU A 15 -11.95 8.11 2.06
C GLU A 15 -12.16 8.86 0.73
N ARG A 16 -12.93 9.96 0.75
CA ARG A 16 -13.10 10.83 -0.42
C ARG A 16 -11.78 11.46 -0.87
N THR A 17 -10.96 11.91 0.07
CA THR A 17 -9.63 12.47 -0.25
C THR A 17 -8.73 11.41 -0.88
N LEU A 18 -8.69 10.21 -0.31
CA LEU A 18 -7.91 9.09 -0.89
C LEU A 18 -8.44 8.67 -2.26
N ARG A 19 -9.76 8.69 -2.49
CA ARG A 19 -10.34 8.43 -3.80
C ARG A 19 -9.92 9.47 -4.82
N ASN A 20 -9.92 10.75 -4.47
CA ASN A 20 -9.46 11.82 -5.36
C ASN A 20 -7.99 11.63 -5.73
N LEU A 21 -7.12 11.34 -4.76
CA LEU A 21 -5.70 11.08 -5.02
C LEU A 21 -5.47 9.85 -5.92
N VAL A 22 -6.33 8.84 -5.86
CA VAL A 22 -6.29 7.71 -6.80
C VAL A 22 -6.73 8.15 -8.20
N GLN A 23 -7.77 8.98 -8.32
CA GLN A 23 -8.24 9.49 -9.61
C GLN A 23 -7.22 10.43 -10.27
N GLU A 24 -6.50 11.22 -9.47
CA GLU A 24 -5.41 12.09 -9.90
C GLU A 24 -4.15 11.29 -10.27
N GLY A 25 -4.11 10.00 -9.96
CA GLY A 25 -2.97 9.13 -10.28
C GLY A 25 -1.78 9.33 -9.34
N GLU A 26 -2.00 9.90 -8.15
CA GLU A 26 -0.99 10.08 -7.09
C GLU A 26 -0.88 8.85 -6.17
N LEU A 27 -1.95 8.05 -6.11
CA LEU A 27 -2.01 6.80 -5.34
C LEU A 27 -2.55 5.64 -6.17
N ILE A 28 -2.13 4.43 -5.81
CA ILE A 28 -2.80 3.19 -6.24
C ILE A 28 -3.50 2.59 -5.03
N LYS A 29 -4.79 2.25 -5.19
CA LYS A 29 -5.53 1.44 -4.23
C LYS A 29 -5.20 -0.03 -4.47
N VAL A 30 -4.61 -0.68 -3.47
CA VAL A 30 -4.17 -2.09 -3.52
C VAL A 30 -5.26 -3.01 -2.96
N GLY A 31 -5.98 -2.56 -1.93
CA GLY A 31 -7.00 -3.36 -1.24
C GLY A 31 -7.91 -2.53 -0.35
N TYR A 32 -8.66 -3.18 0.55
CA TYR A 32 -9.55 -2.51 1.51
C TYR A 32 -8.75 -1.62 2.47
N GLY A 33 -8.68 -0.32 2.17
CA GLY A 33 -7.96 0.67 2.97
C GLY A 33 -6.43 0.69 2.75
N ILE A 34 -5.91 -0.07 1.79
CA ILE A 34 -4.47 -0.15 1.54
C ILE A 34 -4.14 0.64 0.28
N TYR A 35 -3.30 1.66 0.45
CA TYR A 35 -2.90 2.58 -0.60
C TYR A 35 -1.37 2.65 -0.67
N THR A 36 -0.85 2.76 -1.88
CA THR A 36 0.59 2.92 -2.11
C THR A 36 0.85 4.17 -2.94
N LYS A 37 1.95 4.86 -2.62
CA LYS A 37 2.47 5.94 -3.45
C LYS A 37 2.86 5.39 -4.81
N VAL A 38 2.77 6.24 -5.81
CA VAL A 38 3.12 5.90 -7.18
C VAL A 38 4.40 6.57 -7.66
N ARG A 39 4.95 6.03 -8.73
CA ARG A 39 5.96 6.65 -9.58
C ARG A 39 5.62 6.38 -11.04
N LYS A 40 6.08 7.27 -11.92
CA LYS A 40 6.00 7.03 -13.36
C LYS A 40 7.14 6.11 -13.77
N ASN A 41 6.81 5.02 -14.46
CA ASN A 41 7.81 4.18 -15.09
C ASN A 41 8.44 4.96 -16.25
N GLN A 42 9.76 5.12 -16.22
CA GLN A 42 10.49 5.88 -17.24
C GLN A 42 10.44 5.19 -18.63
N MET A 43 10.36 3.87 -18.66
CA MET A 43 10.34 3.08 -19.91
C MET A 43 8.95 3.06 -20.55
N THR A 44 7.91 2.81 -19.74
CA THR A 44 6.54 2.61 -20.27
C THR A 44 5.63 3.82 -20.12
N GLY A 45 6.06 4.83 -19.36
CA GLY A 45 5.24 6.00 -19.02
C GLY A 45 4.05 5.70 -18.09
N LYS A 46 3.84 4.43 -17.72
CA LYS A 46 2.72 3.99 -16.87
C LYS A 46 3.00 4.27 -15.40
N ILE A 47 1.92 4.52 -14.67
CA ILE A 47 1.95 4.67 -13.22
C ILE A 47 2.13 3.29 -12.58
N ILE A 48 3.12 3.16 -11.70
CA ILE A 48 3.44 1.92 -10.96
C ILE A 48 3.66 2.26 -9.49
N PRO A 49 3.61 1.27 -8.58
CA PRO A 49 3.97 1.51 -7.18
C PRO A 49 5.39 2.11 -7.05
N ALA A 50 5.53 3.07 -6.14
CA ALA A 50 6.81 3.72 -5.84
C ALA A 50 7.82 2.77 -5.19
N CYS A 51 7.39 1.57 -4.80
CA CYS A 51 8.24 0.49 -4.31
C CYS A 51 9.34 0.12 -5.33
N LEU A 52 10.59 0.15 -4.89
CA LEU A 52 11.74 -0.27 -5.68
C LEU A 52 11.78 -1.78 -5.88
N GLU A 53 11.37 -2.55 -4.86
CA GLU A 53 11.25 -4.01 -4.93
C GLU A 53 10.12 -4.49 -5.85
N GLY A 54 9.29 -3.57 -6.35
CA GLY A 54 8.24 -3.86 -7.32
C GLY A 54 6.84 -3.98 -6.70
N ALA A 55 5.88 -4.39 -7.54
CA ALA A 55 4.48 -4.48 -7.16
C ALA A 55 4.20 -5.65 -6.19
N ASP A 56 4.93 -6.76 -6.36
CA ASP A 56 4.77 -7.99 -5.58
C ASP A 56 4.98 -7.75 -4.08
N ALA A 57 5.99 -6.95 -3.71
CA ALA A 57 6.23 -6.55 -2.33
C ALA A 57 5.03 -5.82 -1.72
N VAL A 58 4.40 -4.92 -2.49
CA VAL A 58 3.23 -4.15 -2.03
C VAL A 58 2.03 -5.06 -1.83
N ILE A 59 1.83 -6.03 -2.74
CA ILE A 59 0.77 -7.03 -2.64
C ILE A 59 0.99 -7.93 -1.42
N PHE A 60 2.22 -8.41 -1.21
CA PHE A 60 2.57 -9.27 -0.09
C PHE A 60 2.27 -8.59 1.26
N GLU A 61 2.67 -7.32 1.39
CA GLU A 61 2.40 -6.54 2.59
C GLU A 61 0.90 -6.26 2.77
N ALA A 62 0.17 -6.06 1.67
CA ALA A 62 -1.28 -5.92 1.72
C ALA A 62 -1.98 -7.21 2.20
N LEU A 63 -1.54 -8.37 1.72
CA LEU A 63 -2.07 -9.68 2.12
C LEU A 63 -1.74 -9.99 3.60
N LYS A 64 -0.51 -9.70 4.03
CA LYS A 64 -0.09 -9.83 5.43
C LYS A 64 -0.95 -8.99 6.38
N ARG A 65 -1.31 -7.77 5.96
CA ARG A 65 -2.23 -6.87 6.68
C ARG A 65 -3.65 -7.41 6.80
N LEU A 66 -4.11 -8.13 5.79
CA LEU A 66 -5.43 -8.74 5.75
C LEU A 66 -5.46 -10.09 6.50
N ASP A 67 -4.37 -10.50 7.14
CA ASP A 67 -4.21 -11.79 7.82
C ASP A 67 -4.52 -12.99 6.91
N VAL A 68 -4.24 -12.84 5.62
CA VAL A 68 -4.42 -13.91 4.63
C VAL A 68 -3.21 -14.83 4.67
N GLN A 69 -3.43 -16.14 4.74
CA GLN A 69 -2.35 -17.12 4.63
C GLN A 69 -1.80 -17.13 3.19
N ILE A 70 -0.52 -16.81 3.04
CA ILE A 70 0.17 -16.78 1.75
C ILE A 70 1.10 -17.98 1.69
N THR A 71 1.01 -18.77 0.62
CA THR A 71 2.02 -19.78 0.30
C THR A 71 2.92 -19.24 -0.80
N LEU A 72 4.22 -19.18 -0.54
CA LEU A 72 5.21 -18.76 -1.54
C LEU A 72 5.75 -19.98 -2.28
N GLY A 73 5.98 -19.83 -3.59
CA GLY A 73 6.75 -20.82 -4.35
C GLY A 73 8.23 -20.76 -3.97
N LYS A 74 8.97 -21.86 -4.16
CA LYS A 74 10.39 -21.97 -3.77
C LYS A 74 11.28 -20.82 -4.26
N ALA A 75 11.03 -20.31 -5.48
CA ALA A 75 11.80 -19.20 -6.05
C ALA A 75 11.53 -17.86 -5.33
N THR A 76 10.27 -17.63 -4.94
CA THR A 76 9.82 -16.43 -4.26
C THR A 76 10.19 -16.47 -2.77
N GLU A 77 10.12 -17.65 -2.16
CA GLU A 77 10.46 -17.87 -0.76
C GLU A 77 11.89 -17.41 -0.44
N ASN A 78 12.88 -17.74 -1.28
CA ASN A 78 14.26 -17.29 -1.09
C ASN A 78 14.39 -15.76 -1.08
N ILE A 79 13.66 -15.07 -1.96
CA ILE A 79 13.73 -13.60 -2.09
C ILE A 79 13.12 -12.93 -0.86
N TYR A 80 11.92 -13.34 -0.47
CA TYR A 80 11.15 -12.66 0.57
C TYR A 80 11.48 -13.12 2.01
N LEU A 81 12.00 -14.33 2.21
CA LEU A 81 12.46 -14.79 3.54
C LEU A 81 13.85 -14.31 3.90
N VAL A 82 14.75 -14.15 2.92
CA VAL A 82 16.14 -13.71 3.16
C VAL A 82 16.21 -12.20 3.36
N ASN A 83 15.45 -11.42 2.59
CA ASN A 83 15.34 -9.96 2.75
C ASN A 83 13.89 -9.53 2.59
N PRO A 84 13.10 -9.50 3.68
CA PRO A 84 11.71 -9.09 3.60
C PRO A 84 11.59 -7.61 3.21
N PRO A 85 10.60 -7.26 2.38
CA PRO A 85 10.35 -5.89 1.98
C PRO A 85 10.23 -4.95 3.18
N ARG A 86 11.01 -3.88 3.18
CA ARG A 86 10.94 -2.87 4.25
C ARG A 86 10.07 -1.71 3.82
N PHE A 87 8.86 -1.72 4.33
CA PHE A 87 7.93 -0.63 4.08
C PHE A 87 8.05 0.49 5.09
N GLN A 88 8.28 1.72 4.62
CA GLN A 88 8.06 2.90 5.43
C GLN A 88 6.60 3.34 5.29
N SER A 89 5.80 3.12 6.34
CA SER A 89 4.44 3.66 6.41
C SER A 89 4.52 5.19 6.63
N LEU A 90 4.00 5.98 5.69
CA LEU A 90 3.93 7.44 5.81
C LEU A 90 2.84 7.86 6.77
N LEU A 91 1.72 7.15 6.72
CA LEU A 91 0.54 7.44 7.52
C LEU A 91 -0.11 6.12 7.93
N LYS A 92 -0.01 5.80 9.23
CA LYS A 92 -0.71 4.68 9.84
C LYS A 92 -2.00 5.21 10.46
N LEU A 93 -3.00 5.44 9.61
CA LEU A 93 -4.35 5.81 10.02
C LEU A 93 -5.00 4.55 10.62
N LYS A 94 -4.94 4.42 11.96
CA LYS A 94 -5.46 3.25 12.70
C LYS A 94 -6.89 2.86 12.26
N PRO A 95 -7.33 1.61 12.46
CA PRO A 95 -6.62 0.33 12.27
C PRO A 95 -6.53 -0.11 10.79
N TYR A 96 -7.15 0.60 9.85
CA TYR A 96 -7.53 0.01 8.56
C TYR A 96 -7.14 0.79 7.32
N ILE A 97 -6.67 2.04 7.45
CA ILE A 97 -6.16 2.79 6.32
C ILE A 97 -4.66 2.92 6.48
N VAL A 98 -3.90 2.36 5.52
CA VAL A 98 -2.46 2.52 5.55
C VAL A 98 -1.95 2.98 4.21
N LEU A 99 -1.19 4.07 4.28
CA LEU A 99 -0.51 4.67 3.16
C LEU A 99 0.97 4.29 3.21
N TYR A 100 1.41 3.55 2.21
CA TYR A 100 2.82 3.22 2.03
C TYR A 100 3.52 4.29 1.21
N ALA A 101 4.55 4.87 1.82
CA ALA A 101 5.31 5.97 1.26
C ALA A 101 6.23 5.52 0.13
N ASN A 102 7.04 4.52 0.46
CA ASN A 102 8.19 4.01 -0.28
C ASN A 102 8.61 2.69 0.40
N CYS A 103 9.22 1.81 -0.38
CA CYS A 103 9.98 0.67 0.14
C CYS A 103 11.44 1.12 0.28
N LEU A 104 12.05 0.87 1.44
CA LEU A 104 13.43 1.23 1.78
C LEU A 104 14.40 0.11 1.45
#